data_AF-A0A2G8IC80-F1
#
_entry.id   AF-A0A2G8IC80-F1
#
_cell.length_a   1.000
_cell.length_b   1.000
_cell.length_c   1.000
_cell.angle_alpha   90.00
_cell.angle_beta   90.00
_cell.angle_gamma   90.00
#
_symmetry.space_group_name_H-M   'P 1'
#
loop_
_entity.id
_entity.type
_entity.pdbx_description
1 polymer ?
#
loop_
_entity_poly.entity_id
_entity_poly.type
_entity_poly.pdbx_seq_one_letter_code
_entity_poly.pdbx_strand_id
1 'polypeptide(L)'
;MMKKKLGVVFLLLVFALNLSAQRRVSGVEFMADKAKTMEMLEKKFGTPYLLGGGKATYKNVVFDGETYNEAECFFNEEGKLNQLRLKTNCGNRKNAIARMNKLAKKYEQSYNTTYSENSDDGKFVVGYDTKGGTTIMISTFKNSCLLSFGLF
;
A
#
# COMPACT_ATOMS: atom_id res chain seq x y z
N MET A 1 -7.49 -43.87 -32.46
CA MET A 1 -7.82 -43.83 -31.01
C MET A 1 -6.57 -43.37 -30.27
N MET A 2 -6.70 -42.48 -29.26
CA MET A 2 -5.65 -41.72 -28.54
C MET A 2 -5.03 -40.54 -29.31
N LYS A 3 -4.89 -39.30 -28.80
CA LYS A 3 -5.32 -38.63 -27.56
C LYS A 3 -5.39 -37.12 -27.89
N LYS A 4 -6.59 -36.55 -28.05
CA LYS A 4 -6.82 -35.10 -27.98
C LYS A 4 -6.70 -34.65 -26.52
N LYS A 5 -5.50 -34.53 -25.96
CA LYS A 5 -5.30 -34.06 -24.57
C LYS A 5 -4.02 -33.24 -24.38
N LEU A 6 -3.71 -32.32 -25.31
CA LEU A 6 -2.63 -31.34 -25.08
C LEU A 6 -3.13 -29.89 -24.92
N GLY A 7 -4.30 -29.56 -25.46
CA GLY A 7 -4.85 -28.19 -25.40
C GLY A 7 -5.40 -27.75 -24.04
N VAL A 8 -5.75 -28.69 -23.15
CA VAL A 8 -6.38 -28.36 -21.85
C VAL A 8 -5.34 -27.97 -20.79
N VAL A 9 -4.09 -28.44 -20.91
CA VAL A 9 -3.02 -28.12 -19.94
C VAL A 9 -2.52 -26.68 -20.12
N PHE A 10 -2.52 -26.16 -21.35
CA PHE A 10 -2.07 -24.79 -21.62
C PHE A 10 -3.08 -23.73 -21.14
N LEU A 11 -4.39 -23.99 -21.20
CA LEU A 11 -5.39 -23.02 -20.77
C LEU A 11 -5.37 -22.79 -19.24
N LEU A 12 -5.14 -23.85 -18.45
CA LEU A 12 -5.05 -23.76 -16.99
C LEU A 12 -3.83 -22.96 -16.50
N LEU A 13 -2.71 -22.97 -17.24
CA LEU A 13 -1.54 -22.17 -16.90
C LEU A 13 -1.78 -20.66 -17.04
N VAL A 14 -2.59 -20.23 -18.02
CA VAL A 14 -2.85 -18.79 -18.26
C VAL A 14 -3.79 -18.19 -17.20
N PHE A 15 -4.69 -18.99 -16.61
CA PHE A 15 -5.52 -18.55 -15.48
C PHE A 15 -4.74 -18.48 -14.17
N ALA A 16 -3.76 -19.36 -13.94
CA ALA A 16 -2.88 -19.28 -12.76
C ALA A 16 -1.94 -18.06 -12.78
N LEU A 17 -1.54 -17.60 -13.98
CA LEU A 17 -0.65 -16.44 -14.14
C LEU A 17 -1.34 -15.09 -13.94
N ASN A 18 -2.67 -15.01 -14.11
CA ASN A 18 -3.43 -13.76 -13.86
C ASN A 18 -3.83 -13.59 -12.38
N LEU A 19 -3.85 -14.67 -11.59
CA LEU A 19 -4.19 -14.60 -10.16
C LEU A 19 -3.06 -14.03 -9.28
N SER A 20 -1.85 -13.92 -9.83
CA SER A 20 -0.65 -13.44 -9.15
C SER A 20 -0.11 -12.15 -9.76
N ALA A 21 -0.98 -11.24 -10.17
CA ALA A 21 -0.63 -9.81 -10.20
C ALA A 21 -0.30 -9.40 -8.76
N GLN A 22 0.92 -9.73 -8.35
CA GLN A 22 1.44 -9.60 -7.01
C GLN A 22 1.46 -8.10 -6.74
N ARG A 23 0.41 -7.63 -6.06
CA ARG A 23 0.11 -6.25 -5.70
C ARG A 23 1.22 -5.77 -4.78
N ARG A 24 2.34 -5.34 -5.37
CA ARG A 24 3.57 -4.97 -4.67
C ARG A 24 3.81 -3.48 -4.81
N VAL A 25 3.97 -2.78 -3.70
CA VAL A 25 4.27 -1.35 -3.68
C VAL A 25 5.61 -1.14 -2.98
N SER A 26 6.60 -0.62 -3.71
CA SER A 26 7.96 -0.37 -3.20
C SER A 26 8.57 -1.56 -2.41
N GLY A 27 8.36 -2.77 -2.91
CA GLY A 27 8.86 -4.01 -2.30
C GLY A 27 7.94 -4.66 -1.26
N VAL A 28 6.88 -3.98 -0.80
CA VAL A 28 5.87 -4.52 0.12
C VAL A 28 4.80 -5.28 -0.65
N GLU A 29 4.63 -6.55 -0.34
CA GLU A 29 3.66 -7.44 -0.98
C GLU A 29 2.36 -7.49 -0.18
N PHE A 30 1.23 -7.28 -0.85
CA PHE A 30 -0.10 -7.38 -0.25
C PHE A 30 -0.72 -8.75 -0.49
N MET A 31 -1.63 -9.18 0.40
CA MET A 31 -2.33 -10.48 0.36
C MET A 31 -1.44 -11.72 0.40
N ALA A 32 -0.17 -11.55 0.77
CA ALA A 32 0.75 -12.64 0.97
C ALA A 32 0.57 -13.31 2.34
N ASP A 33 1.19 -14.48 2.49
CA ASP A 33 1.29 -15.19 3.76
C ASP A 33 1.86 -14.28 4.86
N LYS A 34 1.31 -14.42 6.07
CA LYS A 34 1.64 -13.56 7.21
C LYS A 34 3.11 -13.68 7.61
N ALA A 35 3.65 -14.90 7.72
CA ALA A 35 5.02 -15.11 8.17
C ALA A 35 6.01 -14.52 7.17
N LYS A 36 5.80 -14.79 5.88
CA LYS A 36 6.58 -14.19 4.79
C LYS A 36 6.49 -12.67 4.77
N THR A 37 5.30 -12.12 5.02
CA THR A 37 5.09 -10.67 5.05
C THR A 37 5.81 -10.04 6.23
N MET A 38 5.72 -10.64 7.42
CA MET A 38 6.42 -10.14 8.61
C MET A 38 7.94 -10.17 8.43
N GLU A 39 8.50 -11.26 7.90
CA GLU A 39 9.94 -11.34 7.59
C GLU A 39 10.39 -10.21 6.64
N MET A 40 9.61 -9.97 5.59
CA MET A 40 9.89 -8.88 4.64
C MET A 40 9.79 -7.50 5.30
N LEU A 41 8.75 -7.26 6.12
CA LEU A 41 8.58 -5.99 6.81
C LEU A 41 9.69 -5.75 7.84
N GLU A 42 10.11 -6.78 8.57
CA GLU A 42 11.21 -6.69 9.53
C GLU A 42 12.55 -6.40 8.84
N LYS A 43 12.80 -7.05 7.70
CA LYS A 43 13.98 -6.74 6.88
C LYS A 43 13.95 -5.31 6.34
N LYS A 44 12.77 -4.79 6.01
CA LYS A 44 12.60 -3.47 5.39
C LYS A 44 12.58 -2.33 6.41
N PHE A 45 11.95 -2.53 7.57
CA PHE A 45 11.64 -1.49 8.54
C PHE A 45 12.25 -1.74 9.94
N GLY A 46 12.91 -2.88 10.15
CA GLY A 46 13.38 -3.30 11.47
C GLY A 46 12.28 -3.94 12.31
N THR A 47 12.51 -4.14 13.60
CA THR A 47 11.52 -4.73 14.52
C THR A 47 10.35 -3.76 14.76
N PRO A 48 9.08 -4.22 14.70
CA PRO A 48 7.95 -3.36 15.04
C PRO A 48 8.00 -2.97 16.52
N TYR A 49 7.74 -1.70 16.82
CA TYR A 49 7.66 -1.24 18.22
C TYR A 49 6.31 -1.55 18.87
N LEU A 50 5.30 -1.83 18.05
CA LEU A 50 3.97 -2.25 18.49
C LEU A 50 3.47 -3.35 17.55
N LEU A 51 3.07 -4.49 18.13
CA LEU A 51 2.48 -5.61 17.40
C LEU A 51 1.24 -6.08 18.16
N GLY A 52 0.08 -5.99 17.53
CA GLY A 52 -1.20 -6.35 18.15
C GLY A 52 -2.41 -5.76 17.44
N GLY A 53 -3.60 -6.26 17.75
CA GLY A 53 -4.87 -5.75 17.18
C GLY A 53 -4.93 -5.82 15.65
N GLY A 54 -4.34 -6.85 15.04
CA GLY A 54 -4.28 -6.99 13.59
C GLY A 54 -3.32 -6.02 12.90
N LYS A 55 -2.35 -5.43 13.62
CA LYS A 55 -1.42 -4.45 13.06
C LYS A 55 0.02 -4.63 13.57
N ALA A 56 0.99 -4.33 12.71
CA ALA A 56 2.38 -4.09 13.09
C ALA A 56 2.73 -2.61 12.83
N THR A 57 3.36 -1.94 13.79
CA THR A 57 3.75 -0.52 13.68
C THR A 57 5.25 -0.33 13.85
N TYR A 58 5.84 0.48 12.96
CA TYR A 58 7.27 0.80 12.90
C TYR A 58 7.49 2.30 13.02
N LYS A 59 8.67 2.73 13.50
CA LYS A 59 9.06 4.16 13.59
C LYS A 59 10.17 4.49 12.60
N ASN A 60 10.22 5.74 12.18
CA ASN A 60 11.31 6.33 11.41
C ASN A 60 11.70 5.50 10.17
N VAL A 61 10.68 5.08 9.41
CA VAL A 61 10.89 4.19 8.27
C VAL A 61 11.29 4.97 7.02
N VAL A 62 11.99 4.30 6.11
CA VAL A 62 12.19 4.75 4.74
C VAL A 62 11.33 3.88 3.81
N PHE A 63 10.47 4.51 3.04
CA PHE A 63 9.64 3.84 2.06
C PHE A 63 9.71 4.61 0.75
N ASP A 64 10.01 3.92 -0.35
CA ASP A 64 10.05 4.51 -1.68
C ASP A 64 10.96 5.75 -1.80
N GLY A 65 12.07 5.76 -1.06
CA GLY A 65 13.02 6.89 -1.03
C GLY A 65 12.59 8.09 -0.17
N GLU A 66 11.46 8.00 0.53
CA GLU A 66 10.96 9.04 1.44
C GLU A 66 10.97 8.54 2.89
N THR A 67 11.19 9.47 3.83
CA THR A 67 11.17 9.17 5.27
C THR A 67 9.79 9.43 5.87
N TYR A 68 9.35 8.56 6.78
CA TYR A 68 8.09 8.65 7.50
C TYR A 68 8.32 8.45 8.99
N ASN A 69 7.53 9.12 9.82
CA ASN A 69 7.62 8.95 11.27
C ASN A 69 7.09 7.59 11.69
N GLU A 70 6.04 7.09 11.03
CA GLU A 70 5.44 5.79 11.33
C GLU A 70 5.01 5.06 10.06
N ALA A 71 5.14 3.73 10.09
CA ALA A 71 4.44 2.82 9.19
C ALA A 71 3.50 1.92 10.01
N GLU A 72 2.25 1.86 9.60
CA GLU A 72 1.21 0.99 10.13
C GLU A 72 0.85 -0.05 9.06
N CYS A 73 1.12 -1.32 9.36
CA CYS A 73 0.84 -2.46 8.49
C CYS A 73 -0.38 -3.21 9.06
N PHE A 74 -1.53 -3.08 8.41
CA PHE A 74 -2.78 -3.70 8.83
C PHE A 74 -2.97 -5.05 8.15
N PHE A 75 -3.37 -6.03 8.94
CA PHE A 75 -3.64 -7.39 8.51
C PHE A 75 -5.14 -7.67 8.67
N ASN A 76 -5.72 -8.38 7.70
CA ASN A 76 -7.09 -8.86 7.81
C ASN A 76 -7.19 -10.07 8.76
N GLU A 77 -8.40 -10.63 8.91
CA GLU A 77 -8.66 -11.78 9.77
C GLU A 77 -7.90 -13.05 9.35
N GLU A 78 -7.58 -13.19 8.06
CA GLU A 78 -6.74 -14.27 7.52
C GLU A 78 -5.23 -14.02 7.77
N GLY A 79 -4.87 -12.91 8.41
CA GLY A 79 -3.48 -12.54 8.67
C GLY A 79 -2.74 -11.98 7.46
N LYS A 80 -3.44 -11.62 6.40
CA LYS A 80 -2.87 -11.07 5.16
C LYS A 80 -2.80 -9.55 5.22
N LEU A 81 -1.69 -8.96 4.77
CA LEU A 81 -1.55 -7.51 4.71
C LEU A 81 -2.54 -6.92 3.70
N ASN A 82 -3.46 -6.09 4.19
CA ASN A 82 -4.50 -5.45 3.37
C ASN A 82 -4.29 -3.94 3.22
N GLN A 83 -3.60 -3.29 4.16
CA GLN A 83 -3.30 -1.87 4.11
C GLN A 83 -1.92 -1.56 4.71
N LEU A 84 -1.18 -0.69 4.04
CA LEU A 84 0.00 0.00 4.58
C LEU A 84 -0.35 1.48 4.71
N ARG A 85 -0.20 2.07 5.88
CA ARG A 85 -0.34 3.52 6.11
C ARG A 85 0.96 4.10 6.62
N LEU A 86 1.42 5.14 5.97
CA LEU A 86 2.65 5.87 6.26
C LEU A 86 2.31 7.27 6.74
N LYS A 87 2.83 7.66 7.89
CA LYS A 87 2.52 8.94 8.54
C LYS A 87 3.75 9.82 8.63
N THR A 88 3.59 11.09 8.24
CA THR A 88 4.56 12.16 8.50
C THR A 88 3.91 13.25 9.35
N ASN A 89 4.54 13.59 10.47
CA ASN A 89 4.22 14.75 11.28
C ASN A 89 4.86 15.97 10.62
N CYS A 90 4.04 16.92 10.14
CA CYS A 90 4.51 18.06 9.36
C CYS A 90 4.59 19.38 10.16
N GLY A 91 4.27 19.33 11.46
CA GLY A 91 4.31 20.47 12.38
C GLY A 91 3.14 21.45 12.22
N ASN A 92 2.69 21.71 10.99
CA ASN A 92 1.52 22.54 10.68
C ASN A 92 0.76 22.06 9.43
N ARG A 93 -0.46 22.56 9.25
CA ARG A 93 -1.33 22.23 8.09
C ARG A 93 -0.71 22.61 6.74
N LYS A 94 -0.04 23.76 6.64
CA LYS A 94 0.59 24.22 5.37
C LYS A 94 1.64 23.21 4.88
N ASN A 95 2.48 22.73 5.77
CA ASN A 95 3.51 21.73 5.47
C ASN A 95 2.89 20.35 5.16
N ALA A 96 1.81 19.97 5.85
CA ALA A 96 1.08 18.74 5.54
C ALA A 96 0.53 18.76 4.11
N ILE A 97 -0.09 19.88 3.69
CA ILE A 97 -0.60 20.06 2.33
C ILE A 97 0.54 20.06 1.31
N ALA A 98 1.65 20.75 1.60
CA ALA A 98 2.81 20.75 0.70
C ALA A 98 3.38 19.33 0.48
N ARG A 99 3.48 18.53 1.54
CA ARG A 99 3.91 17.14 1.44
C ARG A 99 2.89 16.27 0.70
N MET A 100 1.59 16.43 0.97
CA MET A 100 0.53 15.74 0.23
C MET A 100 0.64 16.00 -1.27
N ASN A 101 0.77 17.26 -1.69
CA ASN A 101 0.91 17.63 -3.11
C ASN A 101 2.19 17.05 -3.73
N LYS A 102 3.31 17.04 -2.99
CA LYS A 102 4.56 16.41 -3.45
C LYS A 102 4.36 14.91 -3.70
N LEU A 103 3.70 14.21 -2.77
CA LEU A 103 3.43 12.78 -2.89
C LEU A 103 2.41 12.49 -4.00
N ALA A 104 1.37 13.30 -4.14
CA ALA A 104 0.39 13.17 -5.21
C ALA A 104 1.05 13.26 -6.59
N LYS A 105 1.89 14.30 -6.79
CA LYS A 105 2.69 14.45 -8.03
C LYS A 105 3.65 13.28 -8.28
N LYS A 106 4.19 12.67 -7.22
CA LYS A 106 5.04 11.49 -7.37
C LYS A 106 4.25 10.28 -7.87
N TYR A 107 3.06 10.06 -7.31
CA TYR A 107 2.27 8.85 -7.57
C TYR A 107 1.31 8.96 -8.77
N GLU A 108 1.02 10.16 -9.29
CA GLU A 108 0.18 10.35 -10.49
C GLU A 108 0.73 9.65 -11.75
N GLN A 109 2.02 9.31 -11.75
CA GLN A 109 2.65 8.55 -12.85
C GLN A 109 2.25 7.07 -12.87
N SER A 110 1.87 6.51 -11.72
CA SER A 110 1.55 5.09 -11.55
C SER A 110 0.09 4.84 -11.16
N TYR A 111 -0.59 5.89 -10.69
CA TYR A 111 -1.98 5.85 -10.22
C TYR A 111 -2.79 6.91 -10.96
N ASN A 112 -3.99 6.54 -11.40
CA ASN A 112 -4.97 7.52 -11.85
C ASN A 112 -5.59 8.19 -10.62
N THR A 113 -5.19 9.44 -10.33
CA THR A 113 -5.53 10.14 -9.10
C THR A 113 -6.59 11.21 -9.28
N THR A 114 -7.52 11.31 -8.33
CA THR A 114 -8.51 12.38 -8.19
C THR A 114 -8.26 13.16 -6.90
N TYR A 115 -8.37 14.48 -6.99
CA TYR A 115 -8.23 15.41 -5.86
C TYR A 115 -9.59 15.77 -5.30
N SER A 116 -9.68 15.90 -3.98
CA SER A 116 -10.88 16.40 -3.29
C SER A 116 -10.51 17.14 -2.01
N GLU A 117 -11.39 18.03 -1.59
CA GLU A 117 -11.23 18.85 -0.39
C GLU A 117 -12.58 18.98 0.31
N ASN A 118 -12.59 18.64 1.60
CA ASN A 118 -13.72 18.86 2.50
C ASN A 118 -13.25 19.80 3.63
N SER A 119 -14.11 20.73 4.06
CA SER A 119 -13.84 21.59 5.22
C SER A 119 -13.58 20.77 6.49
N ASP A 120 -14.25 19.63 6.61
CA ASP A 120 -14.24 18.81 7.82
C ASP A 120 -13.14 17.73 7.75
N ASP A 121 -12.99 17.08 6.60
CA ASP A 121 -12.04 15.96 6.40
C ASP A 121 -10.67 16.41 5.87
N GLY A 122 -10.52 17.69 5.51
CA GLY A 122 -9.30 18.23 4.92
C GLY A 122 -9.14 17.89 3.44
N LYS A 123 -7.90 18.00 2.94
CA LYS A 123 -7.58 17.66 1.55
C LYS A 123 -7.21 16.18 1.44
N PHE A 124 -7.67 15.55 0.36
CA PHE A 124 -7.36 14.17 0.05
C PHE A 124 -7.15 13.94 -1.45
N VAL A 125 -6.32 12.95 -1.76
CA VAL A 125 -6.05 12.45 -3.10
C VAL A 125 -6.27 10.95 -3.06
N VAL A 126 -7.13 10.44 -3.93
CA VAL A 126 -7.39 9.01 -4.07
C VAL A 126 -6.99 8.60 -5.47
N GLY A 127 -6.33 7.45 -5.61
CA GLY A 127 -6.04 6.91 -6.92
C GLY A 127 -6.07 5.39 -6.95
N TYR A 128 -6.16 4.88 -8.17
CA TYR A 128 -6.15 3.45 -8.47
C TYR A 128 -4.99 3.18 -9.39
N ASP A 129 -4.26 2.09 -9.15
CA ASP A 129 -3.24 1.70 -10.13
C ASP A 129 -3.92 1.37 -11.47
N THR A 130 -3.18 1.55 -12.55
CA THR A 130 -3.68 1.33 -13.92
C THR A 130 -4.04 -0.13 -14.22
N LYS A 131 -3.76 -1.04 -13.28
CA LYS A 131 -4.04 -2.48 -13.35
C LYS A 131 -5.19 -2.89 -12.41
N GLY A 132 -5.84 -1.95 -11.73
CA GLY A 132 -6.94 -2.16 -10.78
C GLY A 132 -6.58 -2.95 -9.52
N GLY A 133 -5.29 -3.11 -9.21
CA GLY A 133 -4.81 -3.97 -8.14
C GLY A 133 -4.76 -3.27 -6.79
N THR A 134 -4.23 -2.04 -6.75
CA THR A 134 -3.94 -1.30 -5.53
C THR A 134 -4.54 0.10 -5.55
N THR A 135 -4.90 0.59 -4.37
CA THR A 135 -5.31 1.97 -4.14
C THR A 135 -4.21 2.76 -3.51
N ILE A 136 -4.22 4.06 -3.79
CA ILE A 136 -3.48 5.05 -3.03
C ILE A 136 -4.48 6.04 -2.43
N MET A 137 -4.29 6.39 -1.16
CA MET A 137 -4.97 7.51 -0.52
C MET A 137 -3.94 8.38 0.17
N ILE A 138 -3.91 9.67 -0.16
CA ILE A 138 -3.07 10.66 0.50
C ILE A 138 -4.00 11.66 1.16
N SER A 139 -3.87 11.90 2.45
CA SER A 139 -4.72 12.85 3.17
C SER A 139 -3.95 13.70 4.16
N THR A 140 -4.50 14.86 4.47
CA THR A 140 -4.02 15.69 5.58
C THR A 140 -4.97 15.58 6.75
N PHE A 141 -4.47 15.15 7.91
CA PHE A 141 -5.24 15.18 9.16
C PHE A 141 -4.49 15.98 10.20
N LYS A 142 -5.10 17.06 10.69
CA LYS A 142 -4.46 18.06 11.57
C LYS A 142 -3.14 18.55 10.94
N ASN A 143 -2.01 18.32 11.62
CA ASN A 143 -0.67 18.71 11.18
C ASN A 143 0.12 17.55 10.54
N SER A 144 -0.55 16.49 10.11
CA SER A 144 0.09 15.28 9.55
C SER A 144 -0.34 15.03 8.11
N CYS A 145 0.56 14.42 7.34
CA CYS A 145 0.26 13.84 6.05
C CYS A 145 0.27 12.31 6.17
N LEU A 146 -0.80 11.67 5.71
CA LEU A 146 -0.98 10.23 5.67
C LEU A 146 -0.94 9.77 4.22
N LEU A 147 -0.15 8.74 3.92
CA LEU A 147 -0.11 8.05 2.65
C LEU A 147 -0.49 6.59 2.90
N SER A 148 -1.58 6.13 2.30
CA SER A 148 -2.07 4.76 2.45
C SER A 148 -2.04 4.04 1.11
N PHE A 149 -1.63 2.78 1.16
CA PHE A 149 -1.80 1.82 0.08
C PHE A 149 -2.70 0.71 0.57
N GLY A 150 -3.67 0.32 -0.24
CA GLY A 150 -4.58 -0.77 0.12
C GLY A 150 -5.03 -1.53 -1.11
N LEU A 151 -5.86 -2.53 -0.86
CA LEU A 151 -6.52 -3.30 -1.89
C LEU A 151 -8.01 -3.02 -1.86
N PHE A 152 -8.60 -2.86 -3.05
CA PHE A 152 -10.02 -3.15 -3.26
C PHE A 152 -10.20 -4.66 -3.41
#